data_AF-A0A2N8TAX5-F1
#
_entry.id   AF-A0A2N8TAX5-F1
#
_cell.length_a   1.000
_cell.length_b   1.000
_cell.length_c   1.000
_cell.angle_alpha   90.00
_cell.angle_beta   90.00
_cell.angle_gamma   90.00
#
_symmetry.space_group_name_H-M   'P 1'
#
loop_
_entity.id
_entity.type
_entity.pdbx_description
1 polymer ?
#
loop_
_entity_poly.entity_id
_entity_poly.type
_entity_poly.pdbx_seq_one_letter_code
_entity_poly.pdbx_strand_id
1 'polypeptide(L)'
;MASTTSIKAYEDNAGGVYLTRGEGETVWFCGPVTADREGQFADDAKAWHEGDWEPGEENGQSPVADVSDLAHIATWTPEGGVQIERKPVGDVVAGAGGQAYLGIDED
;
A
#
# COMPACT_ATOMS: atom_id res chain seq x y z
N MET A 1 9.07 22.01 7.75
CA MET A 1 7.65 21.65 7.59
C MET A 1 7.63 20.15 7.41
N ALA A 2 6.96 19.39 8.27
CA ALA A 2 6.82 17.95 8.06
C ALA A 2 6.01 17.77 6.78
N SER A 3 6.53 17.01 5.82
CA SER A 3 5.84 16.77 4.55
C SER A 3 4.51 16.08 4.84
N THR A 4 3.38 16.59 4.38
CA THR A 4 2.06 15.95 4.58
C THR A 4 1.83 14.79 3.62
N THR A 5 2.90 14.08 3.23
CA THR A 5 2.89 13.17 2.11
C THR A 5 2.29 11.83 2.51
N SER A 6 1.16 11.49 1.90
CA SER A 6 0.46 10.22 2.10
C SER A 6 1.16 9.07 1.37
N ILE A 7 1.06 7.86 1.91
CA ILE A 7 1.40 6.62 1.20
C ILE A 7 0.10 5.94 0.79
N LYS A 8 -0.04 5.56 -0.48
CA LYS A 8 -1.22 4.85 -0.98
C LYS A 8 -0.84 3.44 -1.39
N ALA A 9 -1.71 2.49 -1.05
CA ALA A 9 -1.60 1.10 -1.47
C ALA A 9 -2.66 0.78 -2.52
N TYR A 10 -2.25 0.04 -3.55
CA TYR A 10 -3.12 -0.48 -4.60
C TYR A 10 -2.95 -1.98 -4.78
N GLU A 11 -3.92 -2.63 -5.41
CA GLU A 11 -3.89 -4.05 -5.72
C GLU A 11 -4.33 -4.32 -7.16
N ASP A 12 -3.67 -5.27 -7.82
CA ASP A 12 -4.11 -5.82 -9.11
C ASP A 12 -5.08 -7.01 -8.95
N ASN A 13 -5.60 -7.52 -10.06
CA ASN A 13 -6.49 -8.69 -10.03
C ASN A 13 -5.77 -10.03 -9.72
N ALA A 14 -4.44 -10.04 -9.68
CA ALA A 14 -3.64 -11.20 -9.33
C ALA A 14 -3.23 -11.21 -7.84
N GLY A 15 -3.61 -10.19 -7.06
CA GLY A 15 -3.26 -10.03 -5.65
C GLY A 15 -1.88 -9.40 -5.41
N GLY A 16 -1.28 -8.81 -6.44
CA GLY A 16 -0.07 -8.01 -6.35
C GLY A 16 -0.34 -6.65 -5.72
N VAL A 17 0.51 -6.25 -4.77
CA VAL A 17 0.39 -4.95 -4.07
C VAL A 17 1.35 -3.92 -4.66
N TYR A 18 0.89 -2.67 -4.69
CA TYR A 18 1.64 -1.54 -5.20
C TYR A 18 1.62 -0.37 -4.23
N LEU A 19 2.71 0.36 -4.13
CA LEU A 19 2.86 1.52 -3.26
C LEU A 19 3.23 2.77 -4.04
N THR A 20 2.68 3.91 -3.64
CA THR A 20 3.12 5.24 -4.11
C THR A 20 3.11 6.24 -2.97
N ARG A 21 3.94 7.26 -3.08
CA ARG A 21 4.09 8.34 -2.11
C ARG A 21 3.70 9.66 -2.75
N GLY A 22 2.73 10.37 -2.18
CA GLY A 22 2.26 11.64 -2.76
C GLY A 22 1.61 11.49 -4.13
N GLU A 23 1.37 12.61 -4.81
CA GLU A 23 0.80 12.63 -6.17
C GLU A 23 1.93 12.66 -7.21
N GLY A 24 1.92 11.71 -8.14
CA GLY A 24 2.84 11.69 -9.29
C GLY A 24 4.25 11.16 -9.00
N GLU A 25 4.51 10.56 -7.84
CA GLU A 25 5.74 9.79 -7.64
C GLU A 25 5.68 8.40 -8.28
N THR A 26 6.85 7.80 -8.41
CA THR A 26 7.03 6.41 -8.84
C THR A 26 6.12 5.46 -8.05
N VAL A 27 5.46 4.59 -8.78
CA VAL A 27 4.68 3.50 -8.22
C VAL A 27 5.60 2.28 -8.14
N TRP A 28 5.56 1.57 -7.03
CA TRP A 28 6.40 0.40 -6.80
C TRP A 28 5.54 -0.84 -6.68
N PHE A 29 5.82 -1.83 -7.53
CA PHE A 29 5.28 -3.17 -7.37
C PHE A 29 6.02 -3.90 -6.25
N CYS A 30 5.29 -4.29 -5.21
CA CYS A 30 5.79 -4.93 -4.00
C CYS A 30 5.67 -6.45 -4.02
N GLY A 31 5.04 -7.01 -5.05
CA GLY A 31 4.75 -8.44 -5.16
C GLY A 31 3.40 -8.83 -4.53
N PRO A 32 2.99 -10.10 -4.69
CA PRO A 32 1.93 -10.66 -3.85
C PRO A 32 2.39 -10.71 -2.40
N VAL A 33 1.46 -10.57 -1.47
CA VAL A 33 1.79 -10.58 -0.05
C VAL A 33 1.93 -12.02 0.43
N THR A 34 3.12 -12.33 0.90
CA THR A 34 3.48 -13.55 1.60
C THR A 34 3.41 -13.34 3.11
N ALA A 35 3.41 -14.43 3.89
CA ALA A 35 3.24 -14.37 5.35
C ALA A 35 4.25 -13.47 6.08
N ASP A 36 5.44 -13.24 5.50
CA ASP A 36 6.44 -12.34 6.04
C ASP A 36 6.07 -10.85 5.92
N ARG A 37 5.06 -10.50 5.11
CA ARG A 37 4.60 -9.12 4.89
C ARG A 37 3.18 -8.86 5.41
N GLU A 38 2.61 -9.82 6.11
CA GLU A 38 1.27 -9.70 6.68
C GLU A 38 1.23 -8.55 7.71
N GLY A 39 0.24 -7.65 7.57
CA GLY A 39 0.07 -6.49 8.45
C GLY A 39 1.13 -5.39 8.33
N GLN A 40 2.06 -5.46 7.36
CA GLN A 40 3.19 -4.53 7.30
C GLN A 40 2.87 -3.14 6.73
N PHE A 41 1.71 -2.92 6.12
CA PHE A 41 1.44 -1.67 5.42
C PHE A 41 1.66 -0.42 6.28
N ALA A 42 1.19 -0.44 7.54
CA ALA A 42 1.31 0.72 8.42
C ALA A 42 2.78 1.05 8.76
N ASP A 43 3.59 0.02 8.99
CA ASP A 43 5.00 0.16 9.35
C ASP A 43 5.84 0.55 8.13
N ASP A 44 5.61 -0.09 6.97
CA ASP A 44 6.26 0.26 5.70
C ASP A 44 5.94 1.72 5.30
N ALA A 45 4.68 2.12 5.41
CA ALA A 45 4.25 3.48 5.10
C ALA A 45 4.89 4.53 6.02
N LYS A 46 4.98 4.22 7.32
CA LYS A 46 5.63 5.08 8.29
C LYS A 46 7.14 5.16 8.04
N ALA A 47 7.82 4.05 7.84
CA ALA A 47 9.25 4.01 7.55
C ALA A 47 9.58 4.77 6.26
N TRP A 48 8.73 4.65 5.23
CA TRP A 48 8.88 5.40 3.99
C TRP A 48 8.65 6.90 4.12
N HIS A 49 7.73 7.27 5.00
CA HIS A 49 7.51 8.66 5.36
C HIS A 49 8.69 9.25 6.16
N GLU A 50 9.24 8.50 7.12
CA GLU A 50 10.34 8.93 8.00
C GLU A 50 11.73 8.86 7.31
N GLY A 51 11.83 8.15 6.17
CA GLY A 51 13.06 7.98 5.41
C GLY A 51 13.95 6.85 5.92
N ASP A 52 13.41 5.99 6.79
CA ASP A 52 14.12 4.83 7.33
C ASP A 52 14.15 3.64 6.34
N TRP A 53 13.21 3.63 5.39
CA TRP A 53 13.09 2.63 4.35
C TRP A 53 12.41 3.22 3.12
N GLU A 54 12.59 2.66 1.93
CA GLU A 54 11.71 2.94 0.79
C GLU A 54 11.60 1.71 -0.13
N PRO A 55 10.48 1.55 -0.88
CA PRO A 55 10.41 0.54 -1.92
C PRO A 55 11.51 0.78 -2.96
N GLY A 56 12.17 -0.28 -3.38
CA GLY A 56 13.34 -0.16 -4.26
C GLY A 56 13.73 -1.49 -4.89
N GLU A 57 14.51 -1.42 -5.98
CA GLU A 57 15.04 -2.61 -6.65
C GLU A 57 15.93 -3.44 -5.71
N GLU A 58 16.65 -2.78 -4.78
CA GLU A 58 17.47 -3.44 -3.75
C GLU A 58 16.64 -4.27 -2.75
N ASN A 59 15.36 -3.91 -2.59
CA ASN A 59 14.40 -4.60 -1.74
C ASN A 59 13.57 -5.63 -2.54
N GLY A 60 13.88 -5.83 -3.83
CA GLY A 60 13.19 -6.76 -4.72
C GLY A 60 11.88 -6.20 -5.32
N GLN A 61 11.64 -4.89 -5.20
CA GLN A 61 10.50 -4.23 -5.83
C GLN A 61 10.85 -3.70 -7.22
N SER A 62 9.84 -3.49 -8.06
CA SER A 62 10.04 -2.95 -9.41
C SER A 62 9.23 -1.68 -9.60
N PRO A 63 9.81 -0.61 -10.17
CA PRO A 63 9.04 0.58 -10.50
C PRO A 63 8.05 0.25 -11.63
N VAL A 64 6.83 0.76 -11.52
CA VAL A 64 5.80 0.67 -12.57
C VAL A 64 5.32 2.06 -12.94
N ALA A 65 4.85 2.19 -14.18
CA ALA A 65 4.54 3.49 -14.76
C ALA A 65 3.16 4.03 -14.33
N ASP A 66 2.22 3.18 -13.92
CA ASP A 66 0.82 3.57 -13.76
C ASP A 66 0.07 2.71 -12.73
N VAL A 67 -0.94 3.30 -12.09
CA VAL A 67 -1.89 2.70 -11.13
C VAL A 67 -3.34 2.72 -11.62
N SER A 68 -3.62 3.23 -12.82
CA SER A 68 -4.97 3.54 -13.31
C SER A 68 -5.88 2.32 -13.39
N ASP A 69 -5.31 1.14 -13.64
CA ASP A 69 -6.04 -0.13 -13.69
C ASP A 69 -6.02 -0.89 -12.34
N LEU A 70 -5.41 -0.29 -11.30
CA LEU A 70 -5.27 -0.91 -9.99
C LEU A 70 -6.37 -0.42 -9.04
N ALA A 71 -6.84 -1.32 -8.19
CA ALA A 71 -7.78 -0.96 -7.13
C ALA A 71 -7.03 -0.20 -6.04
N HIS A 72 -7.45 1.01 -5.70
CA HIS A 72 -6.96 1.73 -4.52
C HIS A 72 -7.53 1.05 -3.27
N ILE A 73 -6.67 0.53 -2.39
CA ILE A 73 -7.09 -0.29 -1.24
C ILE A 73 -6.90 0.39 0.11
N ALA A 74 -5.92 1.29 0.23
CA ALA A 74 -5.71 2.04 1.46
C ALA A 74 -4.89 3.33 1.26
N THR A 75 -5.00 4.24 2.21
CA THR A 75 -4.15 5.42 2.35
C THR A 75 -3.64 5.53 3.76
N TRP A 76 -2.33 5.67 3.93
CA TRP A 76 -1.71 6.04 5.18
C TRP A 76 -1.37 7.53 5.18
N THR A 77 -1.63 8.19 6.31
CA THR A 77 -1.20 9.57 6.58
C THR A 77 -0.58 9.66 7.97
N PRO A 78 0.37 10.60 8.20
CA PRO A 78 0.99 10.76 9.51
C PRO A 78 -0.02 11.17 10.61
N GLU A 79 -1.12 11.83 10.24
CA GLU A 79 -2.14 12.31 11.18
C GLU A 79 -3.28 11.31 11.40
N GLY A 80 -3.64 10.55 10.35
CA GLY A 80 -4.80 9.66 10.35
C GLY A 80 -4.48 8.17 10.44
N GLY A 81 -3.20 7.77 10.34
CA GLY A 81 -2.82 6.37 10.20
C GLY A 81 -3.38 5.74 8.93
N VAL A 82 -3.64 4.43 8.96
CA VAL A 82 -4.19 3.66 7.83
C VAL A 82 -5.70 3.90 7.71
N GLN A 83 -6.12 4.37 6.54
CA GLN A 83 -7.51 4.47 6.10
C GLN A 83 -7.74 3.41 5.02
N ILE A 84 -8.63 2.46 5.28
CA ILE A 84 -8.93 1.34 4.38
C ILE A 84 -10.08 1.74 3.44
N GLU A 85 -9.90 1.50 2.15
CA GLU A 85 -10.94 1.74 1.15
C GLU A 85 -12.01 0.66 1.22
N ARG A 86 -13.27 1.10 1.16
CA ARG A 86 -14.45 0.22 1.26
C ARG A 86 -15.39 0.42 0.09
N LYS A 87 -15.99 -0.66 -0.37
CA LYS A 87 -17.07 -0.65 -1.36
C LYS A 87 -18.32 0.00 -0.74
N PRO A 88 -19.25 0.51 -1.57
CA PRO A 88 -20.50 1.10 -1.08
C PRO A 88 -21.34 0.19 -0.18
N VAL A 89 -21.15 -1.13 -0.27
CA VAL A 89 -21.85 -2.16 0.51
C VAL A 89 -21.16 -2.52 1.83
N GLY A 90 -20.01 -1.89 2.15
CA GLY A 90 -19.30 -2.03 3.42
C GLY A 90 -18.06 -2.94 3.37
N ASP A 91 -18.00 -3.87 2.42
CA ASP A 91 -16.84 -4.74 2.21
C ASP A 91 -15.59 -3.95 1.87
N VAL A 92 -14.42 -4.47 2.23
CA VAL A 92 -13.15 -3.85 1.83
C VAL A 92 -12.95 -3.95 0.30
N VAL A 93 -12.28 -2.95 -0.26
CA VAL A 93 -11.90 -2.96 -1.69
C VAL A 93 -10.83 -4.02 -1.95
N ALA A 94 -9.92 -4.20 -1.00
CA ALA A 94 -8.84 -5.17 -1.04
C ALA A 94 -9.35 -6.61 -1.26
N GLY A 95 -8.71 -7.30 -2.19
CA GLY A 95 -8.69 -8.76 -2.30
C GLY A 95 -7.71 -9.38 -1.31
N ALA A 96 -7.45 -10.68 -1.46
CA ALA A 96 -6.70 -11.45 -0.47
C ALA A 96 -5.27 -10.93 -0.21
N GLY A 97 -4.57 -10.47 -1.25
CA GLY A 97 -3.22 -9.93 -1.11
C GLY A 97 -3.23 -8.61 -0.36
N GLY A 98 -4.13 -7.70 -0.77
CA GLY A 98 -4.34 -6.43 -0.09
C GLY A 98 -4.76 -6.59 1.36
N GLN A 99 -5.70 -7.49 1.66
CA GLN A 99 -6.15 -7.76 3.03
C GLN A 99 -5.02 -8.27 3.92
N ALA A 100 -4.23 -9.22 3.42
CA ALA A 100 -3.06 -9.74 4.14
C ALA A 100 -2.06 -8.61 4.44
N TYR A 101 -1.77 -7.74 3.47
CA TYR A 101 -0.83 -6.63 3.68
C TYR A 101 -1.33 -5.61 4.70
N LEU A 102 -2.64 -5.35 4.66
CA LEU A 102 -3.32 -4.42 5.56
C LEU A 102 -3.54 -5.01 6.96
N GLY A 103 -3.32 -6.31 7.15
CA GLY A 103 -3.56 -7.00 8.43
C GLY A 103 -5.05 -7.06 8.77
N ILE A 104 -5.90 -7.22 7.76
CA ILE A 104 -7.35 -7.31 7.93
C ILE A 104 -7.72 -8.79 8.04
N ASP A 105 -8.09 -9.22 9.24
CA ASP A 105 -8.84 -10.46 9.43
C ASP A 105 -10.33 -10.16 9.25
N GLU A 106 -10.94 -10.66 8.18
CA GLU A 106 -12.40 -10.68 8.05
C GLU A 106 -12.95 -11.87 8.87
N ASP A 107 -13.54 -11.58 10.04
CA ASP A 107 -14.34 -12.53 10.84
C ASP A 107 -15.61 -13.01 10.10
#